data_AF-A0A6B1G952-F1
#
_entry.id   AF-A0A6B1G952-F1
#
_cell.length_a   1.000
_cell.length_b   1.000
_cell.length_c   1.000
_cell.angle_alpha   90.00
_cell.angle_beta   90.00
_cell.angle_gamma   90.00
#
_symmetry.space_group_name_H-M   'P 1'
#
loop_
_entity.id
_entity.type
_entity.pdbx_description
1 polymer ?
#
loop_
_entity_poly.entity_id
_entity_poly.type
_entity_poly.pdbx_seq_one_letter_code
_entity_poly.pdbx_strand_id
1 'polypeptide(L)'
;MSSDDLPARTGSDDPGPRQSAQLSVERYEASYHIGPLPSPADLSAYGDISPELVLRIVDAADDERHHRHRMDAARVRRSVQGLIAGFAIAVLFLAGSVWLISNGYSVEGTVLGSIDLVALVALFVMGRRGSTG
;
A
#
# COMPACT_ATOMS: atom_id res chain seq x y z
N MET A 1 -22.00 -66.35 38.22
CA MET A 1 -21.25 -67.17 39.20
C MET A 1 -19.81 -67.22 38.72
N SER A 2 -18.78 -66.79 39.44
CA SER A 2 -18.65 -66.41 40.85
C SER A 2 -17.31 -65.66 41.00
N SER A 3 -17.26 -64.73 41.96
CA SER A 3 -16.16 -64.52 42.92
C SER A 3 -14.76 -64.18 42.37
N ASP A 4 -14.30 -62.95 42.59
CA ASP A 4 -13.38 -62.62 43.71
C ASP A 4 -12.07 -63.41 43.65
N ASP A 5 -10.99 -62.75 43.26
CA ASP A 5 -9.95 -62.36 44.24
C ASP A 5 -8.85 -61.54 43.57
N LEU A 6 -8.75 -60.28 43.99
CA LEU A 6 -7.65 -59.38 43.70
C LEU A 6 -6.82 -59.24 44.98
N PRO A 7 -5.59 -59.76 45.06
CA PRO A 7 -4.69 -59.37 46.14
C PRO A 7 -4.04 -58.03 45.80
N ALA A 8 -4.35 -57.04 46.63
CA ALA A 8 -3.63 -55.79 46.71
C ALA A 8 -2.13 -56.03 46.91
N ARG A 9 -1.30 -55.37 46.09
CA ARG A 9 0.08 -55.05 46.45
C ARG A 9 0.30 -53.56 46.31
N THR A 10 0.22 -52.91 47.47
CA THR A 10 0.82 -51.62 47.76
C THR A 10 2.33 -51.75 47.60
N GLY A 11 2.89 -51.01 46.65
CA GLY A 11 4.31 -50.64 46.56
C GLY A 11 4.33 -49.33 45.77
N SER A 12 4.38 -48.17 46.42
CA SER A 12 5.63 -47.52 46.81
C SER A 12 6.62 -47.37 45.65
N ASP A 13 6.19 -46.73 44.57
CA ASP A 13 7.12 -46.01 43.70
C ASP A 13 6.67 -44.55 43.68
N ASP A 14 7.26 -43.78 44.59
CA ASP A 14 7.34 -42.33 44.51
C ASP A 14 8.24 -41.97 43.33
N PRO A 15 7.73 -41.44 42.20
CA PRO A 15 8.60 -40.83 41.22
C PRO A 15 9.00 -39.47 41.80
N GLY A 16 10.26 -39.38 42.20
CA GLY A 16 10.92 -38.19 42.75
C GLY A 16 10.70 -36.90 41.94
N PRO A 17 11.16 -35.77 42.49
CA PRO A 17 10.68 -34.44 42.14
C PRO A 17 10.74 -34.21 40.64
N ARG A 18 9.57 -33.91 40.06
CA ARG A 18 9.43 -33.40 38.71
C ARG A 18 10.31 -32.16 38.61
N GLN A 19 11.52 -32.34 38.10
CA GLN A 19 12.39 -31.27 37.69
C GLN A 19 11.61 -30.57 36.58
N SER A 20 10.93 -29.49 36.97
CA SER A 20 10.32 -28.55 36.07
C SER A 20 11.43 -28.18 35.10
N ALA A 21 11.36 -28.74 33.89
CA ALA A 21 12.09 -28.23 32.76
C ALA A 21 11.61 -26.79 32.62
N GLN A 22 12.34 -25.88 33.27
CA GLN A 22 12.25 -24.46 33.03
C GLN A 22 12.70 -24.30 31.59
N LEU A 23 11.75 -24.40 30.68
CA LEU A 23 11.89 -23.91 29.33
C LEU A 23 12.13 -22.41 29.49
N SER A 24 13.41 -22.04 29.56
CA SER A 24 13.87 -20.67 29.38
C SER A 24 13.50 -20.29 27.95
N VAL A 25 12.28 -19.80 27.78
CA VAL A 25 11.87 -19.14 26.55
C VAL A 25 12.60 -17.81 26.55
N GLU A 26 13.79 -17.80 25.96
CA GLU A 26 14.52 -16.59 25.63
C GLU A 26 13.60 -15.75 24.74
N ARG A 27 13.13 -14.64 25.32
CA ARG A 27 12.12 -13.78 24.70
C ARG A 27 12.79 -13.03 23.57
N TYR A 28 12.68 -13.53 22.34
CA TYR A 28 13.09 -12.79 21.15
C TYR A 28 12.10 -11.63 20.96
N GLU A 29 12.47 -10.43 21.42
CA GLU A 29 11.74 -9.21 21.09
C GLU A 29 12.09 -8.79 19.65
N ALA A 30 11.27 -9.22 18.70
CA ALA A 30 11.38 -8.74 17.33
C ALA A 30 10.83 -7.31 17.24
N SER A 31 11.71 -6.31 17.29
CA SER A 31 11.36 -4.92 16.99
C SER A 31 11.21 -4.75 15.47
N TYR A 32 9.98 -4.60 15.01
CA TYR A 32 9.69 -4.26 13.61
C TYR A 32 9.68 -2.75 13.44
N HIS A 33 10.57 -2.23 12.60
CA HIS A 33 10.55 -0.84 12.16
C HIS A 33 10.26 -0.78 10.66
N ILE A 34 9.26 0.01 10.27
CA ILE A 34 8.86 0.20 8.87
C ILE A 34 9.17 1.65 8.51
N GLY A 35 10.18 1.83 7.68
CA GLY A 35 10.60 3.13 7.18
C GLY A 35 12.01 3.06 6.59
N PRO A 36 12.42 4.08 5.82
CA PRO A 36 13.77 4.14 5.25
C PRO A 36 14.86 4.38 6.32
N LEU A 37 14.45 4.70 7.56
CA LEU A 37 15.36 4.88 8.69
C LEU A 37 15.22 3.70 9.68
N PRO A 38 16.34 3.19 10.22
CA PRO A 38 16.34 2.24 11.33
C PRO A 38 15.66 2.79 12.59
N SER A 39 15.43 1.93 13.58
CA SER A 39 14.93 2.38 14.87
C SER A 39 15.92 3.36 15.54
N PRO A 40 15.46 4.26 16.43
CA PRO A 40 16.38 5.16 17.15
C PRO A 40 17.45 4.43 17.95
N ALA A 41 17.10 3.26 18.50
CA ALA A 41 18.04 2.41 19.24
C ALA A 41 19.13 1.84 18.32
N ASP A 42 18.74 1.36 17.13
CA ASP A 42 19.70 0.86 16.14
C ASP A 42 20.57 2.00 15.59
N LEU A 43 19.98 3.17 15.35
CA LEU A 43 20.71 4.36 14.89
C LEU A 43 21.79 4.78 15.89
N SER A 44 21.48 4.73 17.19
CA SER A 44 22.44 4.99 18.26
C SER A 44 23.55 3.95 18.26
N ALA A 45 23.21 2.66 18.13
CA ALA A 45 24.19 1.58 18.05
C ALA A 45 25.12 1.72 16.83
N TYR A 46 24.62 2.17 15.68
CA TYR A 46 25.45 2.51 14.52
C TYR A 46 26.35 3.72 14.78
N GLY A 47 25.86 4.71 15.53
CA GLY A 47 26.63 5.89 15.94
C GLY A 47 27.80 5.54 16.85
N ASP A 48 27.61 4.57 17.75
CA ASP A 48 28.65 4.05 18.64
C ASP A 48 29.77 3.34 17.87
N ILE A 49 29.45 2.73 16.71
CA ILE A 49 30.45 2.14 15.80
C ILE A 49 31.19 3.25 15.04
N SER A 50 30.44 4.15 14.39
CA SER A 50 30.98 5.29 13.66
C SER A 50 29.90 6.34 13.39
N PRO A 51 30.14 7.61 13.72
CA PRO A 51 29.26 8.72 13.33
C PRO A 51 29.06 8.83 11.81
N GLU A 52 30.03 8.38 11.01
CA GLU A 52 29.94 8.41 9.55
C GLU A 52 28.86 7.45 9.02
N LEU A 53 28.66 6.30 9.68
CA LEU A 53 27.63 5.34 9.29
C LEU A 53 26.23 5.92 9.47
N VAL A 54 26.00 6.63 10.58
CA VAL A 54 24.73 7.30 10.83
C VAL A 54 24.45 8.34 9.75
N LEU A 55 25.46 9.14 9.36
CA LEU A 55 25.32 10.13 8.30
C LEU A 55 24.93 9.48 6.97
N ARG A 56 25.63 8.39 6.57
CA ARG A 56 25.31 7.66 5.33
C ARG A 56 23.90 7.04 5.34
N ILE A 57 23.43 6.56 6.48
CA ILE A 57 22.07 6.02 6.63
C ILE A 57 21.03 7.12 6.49
N VAL A 58 21.26 8.27 7.12
CA VAL A 58 20.37 9.44 7.03
C VAL A 58 20.35 9.99 5.61
N ASP A 59 21.50 10.13 4.96
CA ASP A 59 21.62 10.58 3.58
C ASP A 59 20.90 9.62 2.61
N ALA A 60 21.12 8.31 2.77
CA ALA A 60 20.42 7.31 1.96
C ALA A 60 18.89 7.36 2.15
N ALA A 61 18.43 7.62 3.37
CA ALA A 61 17.01 7.77 3.66
C ALA A 61 16.43 9.07 3.08
N ASP A 62 17.21 10.16 3.04
CA ASP A 62 16.80 11.44 2.47
C ASP A 62 16.76 11.38 0.93
N ASP A 63 17.75 10.73 0.31
CA ASP A 63 17.77 10.44 -1.13
C ASP A 63 16.55 9.62 -1.55
N GLU A 64 16.17 8.61 -0.78
CA GLU A 64 14.96 7.82 -1.04
C GLU A 64 13.68 8.66 -0.92
N ARG A 65 13.62 9.59 0.04
CA ARG A 65 12.50 10.55 0.16
C ARG A 65 12.43 11.47 -1.06
N HIS A 66 13.56 12.03 -1.48
CA HIS A 66 13.63 12.87 -2.68
C HIS A 66 13.26 12.10 -3.94
N HIS A 67 13.72 10.86 -4.08
CA HIS A 67 13.36 9.99 -5.20
C HIS A 67 11.84 9.77 -5.26
N ARG A 68 11.22 9.40 -4.15
CA ARG A 68 9.76 9.21 -4.07
C ARG A 68 8.99 10.50 -4.36
N HIS A 69 9.39 11.63 -3.79
CA HIS A 69 8.78 12.92 -4.10
C HIS A 69 8.87 13.29 -5.59
N ARG A 70 10.01 13.01 -6.24
CA ARG A 70 10.16 13.22 -7.69
C ARG A 70 9.24 12.29 -8.49
N MET A 71 9.10 11.04 -8.09
CA MET A 71 8.20 10.09 -8.74
C MET A 71 6.73 10.50 -8.56
N ASP A 72 6.33 10.93 -7.38
CA ASP A 72 4.98 11.40 -7.10
C ASP A 72 4.66 12.68 -7.87
N ALA A 73 5.58 13.64 -7.89
CA ALA A 73 5.44 14.84 -8.71
C ALA A 73 5.36 14.52 -10.22
N ALA A 74 6.13 13.54 -10.71
CA ALA A 74 6.06 13.10 -12.10
C ALA A 74 4.72 12.42 -12.42
N ARG A 75 4.18 11.61 -11.49
CA ARG A 75 2.86 10.97 -11.61
C ARG A 75 1.75 12.02 -11.69
N VAL A 76 1.77 13.02 -10.80
CA VAL A 76 0.81 14.13 -10.80
C VAL A 76 0.94 14.96 -12.09
N ARG A 77 2.15 15.27 -12.54
CA ARG A 77 2.34 16.01 -13.80
C ARG A 77 1.79 15.24 -15.00
N ARG A 78 2.02 13.93 -15.07
CA ARG A 78 1.54 13.09 -16.17
C ARG A 78 0.00 12.96 -16.15
N SER A 79 -0.62 12.89 -14.97
CA SER A 79 -2.09 12.87 -14.89
C SER A 79 -2.72 14.20 -15.36
N VAL A 80 -2.12 15.34 -14.97
CA VAL A 80 -2.57 16.67 -15.41
C VAL A 80 -2.43 16.85 -16.92
N GLN A 81 -1.33 16.37 -17.52
CA GLN A 81 -1.13 16.41 -18.97
C GLN A 81 -2.18 15.60 -19.72
N GLY A 82 -2.53 14.41 -19.23
CA GLY A 82 -3.60 13.59 -19.80
C GLY A 82 -4.97 14.27 -19.74
N LEU A 83 -5.28 14.93 -18.62
CA LEU A 83 -6.53 15.68 -18.46
C LEU A 83 -6.62 16.86 -19.42
N ILE A 84 -5.53 17.63 -19.58
CA ILE A 84 -5.47 18.77 -20.52
C ILE A 84 -5.64 18.27 -21.96
N ALA A 85 -4.97 17.18 -22.34
CA ALA A 85 -5.11 16.61 -23.69
C ALA A 85 -6.54 16.13 -23.95
N GLY A 86 -7.15 15.42 -23.00
CA GLY A 86 -8.55 14.99 -23.10
C GLY A 86 -9.53 16.16 -23.19
N PHE A 87 -9.32 17.21 -22.39
CA PHE A 87 -10.12 18.43 -22.45
C PHE A 87 -10.00 19.14 -23.80
N ALA A 88 -8.79 19.24 -24.35
CA ALA A 88 -8.58 19.83 -25.68
C ALA A 88 -9.32 19.06 -26.78
N ILE A 89 -9.30 17.73 -26.73
CA ILE A 89 -10.03 16.88 -27.68
C ILE A 89 -11.54 17.10 -27.55
N ALA A 90 -12.08 17.12 -26.33
CA ALA A 90 -13.51 17.36 -26.11
C ALA A 90 -13.96 18.71 -26.68
N VAL A 91 -13.18 19.78 -26.43
CA VAL A 91 -13.48 21.12 -27.00
C VAL A 91 -13.47 21.09 -28.53
N LEU A 92 -12.54 20.37 -29.16
CA LEU A 92 -12.49 20.24 -30.62
C LEU A 92 -13.72 19.52 -31.17
N PHE A 93 -14.15 18.43 -30.52
CA PHE A 93 -15.34 17.66 -30.93
C PHE A 93 -16.62 18.46 -30.73
N LEU A 94 -16.74 19.18 -29.63
CA LEU A 94 -17.86 20.08 -29.36
C LEU A 94 -17.94 21.22 -30.40
N ALA A 95 -16.80 21.86 -30.71
CA ALA A 95 -16.73 22.87 -31.75
C ALA A 95 -17.10 22.31 -33.13
N GLY A 96 -16.61 21.10 -33.44
CA GLY A 96 -16.98 20.38 -34.65
C GLY A 96 -18.47 20.09 -34.75
N SER A 97 -19.10 19.65 -33.64
CA SER A 97 -20.55 19.42 -33.55
C SER A 97 -21.33 20.71 -33.83
N VAL A 98 -20.98 21.83 -33.20
CA VAL A 98 -21.62 23.13 -33.43
C VAL A 98 -21.47 23.58 -34.88
N TRP A 99 -20.28 23.42 -35.46
CA TRP A 99 -20.03 23.74 -36.86
C TRP A 99 -20.88 22.90 -37.80
N LEU A 100 -20.99 21.60 -37.55
CA LEU A 100 -21.77 20.66 -38.36
C LEU A 100 -23.27 21.03 -38.34
N ILE A 101 -23.82 21.33 -37.16
CA ILE A 101 -25.20 21.80 -37.00
C ILE A 101 -25.42 23.11 -37.78
N SER A 102 -24.47 24.04 -37.70
CA SER A 102 -24.56 25.35 -38.36
C SER A 102 -24.51 25.25 -39.89
N ASN A 103 -23.94 24.19 -40.45
CA ASN A 103 -23.86 23.93 -41.89
C ASN A 103 -25.03 23.07 -42.42
N GLY A 104 -26.05 22.78 -41.59
CA GLY A 104 -27.24 22.03 -41.99
C GLY A 104 -27.17 20.52 -41.73
N TYR A 105 -26.06 20.01 -41.19
CA TYR A 105 -25.88 18.61 -40.80
C TYR A 105 -26.30 18.41 -39.34
N SER A 106 -27.59 18.68 -39.06
CA SER A 106 -28.11 18.69 -37.70
C SER A 106 -28.10 17.30 -37.04
N VAL A 107 -28.32 16.22 -37.81
CA VAL A 107 -28.34 14.86 -37.28
C VAL A 107 -26.95 14.42 -36.87
N GLU A 108 -25.97 14.56 -37.77
CA GLU A 108 -24.57 14.19 -37.56
C GLU A 108 -23.97 15.02 -36.42
N GLY A 109 -24.25 16.33 -36.40
CA GLY A 109 -23.79 17.21 -35.34
C GLY A 109 -24.39 16.87 -33.97
N THR A 110 -25.68 16.51 -33.91
CA THR A 110 -26.33 16.07 -32.67
C THR A 110 -25.79 14.74 -32.18
N VAL A 111 -25.58 13.76 -33.07
CA VAL A 111 -24.98 12.46 -32.72
C VAL A 111 -23.57 12.68 -32.15
N LEU A 112 -22.73 13.46 -32.85
CA LEU A 112 -21.37 13.75 -32.40
C LEU A 112 -21.35 14.44 -31.02
N GLY A 113 -22.19 15.46 -30.83
CA GLY A 113 -22.28 16.18 -29.56
C GLY A 113 -22.82 15.31 -28.42
N SER A 114 -23.76 14.41 -28.70
CA SER A 114 -24.30 13.49 -27.69
C SER A 114 -23.25 12.47 -27.21
N ILE A 115 -22.43 11.94 -28.12
CA ILE A 115 -21.32 11.03 -27.79
C ILE A 115 -20.28 11.76 -26.94
N ASP A 116 -19.91 12.99 -27.32
CA ASP A 116 -18.96 13.81 -26.57
C ASP A 116 -19.45 14.08 -25.14
N LEU A 117 -20.72 14.46 -24.98
CA LEU A 117 -21.34 14.69 -23.67
C LEU A 117 -21.38 13.42 -22.81
N VAL A 118 -21.78 12.27 -23.39
CA VAL A 118 -21.79 10.99 -22.67
C VAL A 118 -20.38 10.60 -22.23
N ALA A 119 -19.38 10.79 -23.10
CA ALA A 119 -17.98 10.50 -22.77
C ALA A 119 -17.49 11.38 -21.60
N LEU A 120 -17.77 12.68 -21.61
CA LEU A 120 -17.41 13.60 -20.52
C LEU A 120 -18.07 13.21 -19.19
N VAL A 121 -19.35 12.85 -19.22
CA VAL A 121 -20.06 12.37 -18.03
C VAL A 121 -19.43 11.07 -17.50
N ALA A 122 -19.12 10.12 -18.40
CA ALA A 122 -18.47 8.87 -18.02
C ALA A 122 -17.10 9.09 -17.38
N LEU A 123 -16.27 9.98 -17.95
CA LEU A 123 -14.97 10.36 -17.39
C LEU A 123 -15.10 10.98 -16.00
N PHE A 124 -16.08 11.86 -15.79
CA PHE A 124 -16.34 12.48 -14.48
C PHE A 124 -16.79 11.46 -13.43
N VAL A 125 -17.65 10.51 -13.81
CA VAL A 125 -18.10 9.43 -12.90
C VAL A 125 -16.97 8.46 -12.58
N MET A 126 -16.16 8.07 -13.57
CA MET A 126 -15.04 7.16 -13.37
C MET A 126 -13.91 7.80 -12.55
N GLY A 127 -13.60 9.07 -12.80
CA GLY A 127 -12.60 9.83 -12.05
C GLY A 127 -12.90 9.89 -10.54
N ARG A 128 -14.18 9.84 -10.14
CA ARG A 128 -14.58 9.81 -8.73
C ARG A 128 -14.32 8.47 -8.03
N ARG A 129 -14.20 7.36 -8.77
CA ARG A 129 -14.06 6.02 -8.19
C ARG A 129 -12.62 5.62 -7.86
N GLY A 130 -11.63 6.41 -8.29
CA GLY A 130 -10.21 6.13 -8.07
C GLY A 130 -9.61 6.64 -6.75
N SER A 131 -10.37 7.29 -5.87
CA SER A 131 -9.86 7.88 -4.61
C SER A 131 -10.05 6.99 -3.37
N THR A 132 -10.25 5.69 -3.56
CA THR A 132 -10.38 4.71 -2.47
C THR A 132 -9.60 3.46 -2.86
N GLY A 133 -8.30 3.48 -2.56
CA GLY A 133 -7.36 2.37 -2.75
C GLY A 133 -6.06 2.69 -2.06
#